data_AF-A0A2C9KLC0-F1
#
_entry.id   AF-A0A2C9KLC0-F1
#
_cell.length_a   1.000
_cell.length_b   1.000
_cell.length_c   1.000
_cell.angle_alpha   90.00
_cell.angle_beta   90.00
_cell.angle_gamma   90.00
#
_symmetry.space_group_name_H-M   'P 1'
#
loop_
_entity.id
_entity.type
_entity.pdbx_description
1 polymer ?
#
loop_
_entity_poly.entity_id
_entity_poly.type
_entity_poly.pdbx_seq_one_letter_code
_entity_poly.pdbx_strand_id
1 'polypeptide(L)'
;MLISTMEKLFQPVQLLLILSSCVAVPSEVTMTPTQTSTTWLTDGDDTTCNGNGDITSLQISWSTSYPFTWLRMKVKNTSQNLLNVNLTFITSRNDTFNCINKQVSLIDNTTVDYRCDMSDTITQLKLTGPALKFLCSLYINGGRNVALRQSAEQTSLHFEGNLSCNASLAVDGGIQCLLLDGSTSHTFDTDSNPSWSLTLDTPKVINRFVIYNRADCCRYRLKHFELTTFDTNNNMLWTYLDPINEDTAIYTFTRIQNNAVSKIRITPTNREAYDTRIIISLCEVFIYGECAKGFWGLDCTQKCPEECLYSCQQDTGKCLSLLSQSDTPQWCTVCPPEIYAKNCQQYCIDTSFNKTCNNVTALNEHESSSMTFEAGIGVGIAIGAGVIVIIVLVALLIYRAKHYSTTLDQKQERAPNQGAQPSGQYMNQNEETRIRRQARELANYNELRQTQEYQHAYEATNMS
;
A
#
# COMPACT_ATOMS: atom_id res chain seq x y z
N MET A 1 11.58 7.43 56.32
CA MET A 1 10.12 7.48 56.11
C MET A 1 9.86 8.66 55.18
N LEU A 2 9.59 8.54 53.89
CA LEU A 2 9.14 7.43 53.06
C LEU A 2 9.93 7.47 51.74
N ILE A 3 10.59 6.36 51.42
CA ILE A 3 10.86 5.94 50.04
C ILE A 3 9.82 4.84 49.82
N SER A 4 8.75 5.14 49.10
CA SER A 4 7.76 4.19 48.55
C SER A 4 6.54 5.00 48.12
N THR A 5 6.47 5.36 46.83
CA THR A 5 5.23 5.51 46.02
C THR A 5 5.53 6.11 44.62
N MET A 6 6.45 5.52 43.86
CA MET A 6 6.55 5.75 42.40
C MET A 6 6.87 4.45 41.65
N GLU A 7 6.06 3.41 41.87
CA GLU A 7 6.27 2.11 41.20
C GLU A 7 4.95 1.40 40.83
N LYS A 8 3.90 2.16 40.49
CA LYS A 8 2.59 1.59 40.05
C LYS A 8 1.91 2.37 38.92
N LEU A 9 2.65 2.77 37.90
CA LEU A 9 2.09 3.30 36.63
C LEU A 9 2.84 2.74 35.41
N PHE A 10 2.93 1.41 35.33
CA PHE A 10 3.15 0.69 34.07
C PHE A 10 2.18 -0.50 34.06
N GLN A 11 0.88 -0.19 34.03
CA GLN A 11 -0.11 -1.09 33.45
C GLN A 11 -0.37 -0.58 32.03
N PRO A 12 -0.34 -1.45 31.01
CA PRO A 12 -0.66 -1.03 29.66
C PRO A 12 -2.09 -0.51 29.69
N VAL A 13 -2.21 0.80 29.43
CA VAL A 13 -3.47 1.43 29.09
C VAL A 13 -4.09 0.56 28.00
N GLN A 14 -5.26 0.01 28.31
CA GLN A 14 -6.18 -0.62 27.39
C GLN A 14 -6.55 0.44 26.35
N LEU A 15 -5.67 0.60 25.36
CA LEU A 15 -5.90 1.41 24.19
C LEU A 15 -6.74 0.53 23.27
N LEU A 16 -8.05 0.68 23.43
CA LEU A 16 -9.06 0.24 22.49
C LEU A 16 -8.84 0.99 21.16
N LEU A 17 -7.77 0.66 20.45
CA LEU A 17 -7.58 1.02 19.05
C LEU A 17 -8.35 -0.01 18.24
N ILE A 18 -9.59 0.32 17.94
CA ILE A 18 -10.26 -0.15 16.74
C ILE A 18 -9.45 0.40 15.56
N LEU A 19 -8.37 -0.28 15.20
CA LEU A 19 -7.90 -0.32 13.81
C LEU A 19 -8.47 -1.62 13.24
N SER A 20 -9.75 -1.53 12.92
CA SER A 20 -10.51 -2.54 12.21
C SER A 20 -9.91 -2.74 10.82
N SER A 21 -9.08 -3.77 10.70
CA SER A 21 -9.12 -4.64 9.53
C SER A 21 -8.76 -6.09 9.90
N CYS A 22 -9.15 -6.55 11.10
CA CYS A 22 -9.37 -7.99 11.31
C CYS A 22 -10.74 -8.34 10.75
N VAL A 23 -10.87 -8.33 9.42
CA VAL A 23 -11.97 -9.08 8.81
C VAL A 23 -11.64 -10.54 9.07
N ALA A 24 -12.39 -11.19 9.96
CA ALA A 24 -12.29 -12.62 10.14
C ALA A 24 -12.62 -13.27 8.80
N VAL A 25 -11.60 -13.79 8.11
CA VAL A 25 -11.80 -14.54 6.87
C VAL A 25 -12.33 -15.91 7.28
N PRO A 26 -13.47 -16.37 6.75
CA PRO A 26 -13.93 -17.74 6.97
C PRO A 26 -12.80 -18.70 6.58
N SER A 27 -12.31 -19.45 7.57
CA SER A 27 -11.18 -20.34 7.40
C SER A 27 -11.52 -21.72 7.93
N GLU A 28 -11.16 -22.74 7.16
CA GLU A 28 -11.18 -24.12 7.60
C GLU A 28 -9.84 -24.49 8.21
N VAL A 29 -9.88 -25.14 9.37
CA VAL A 29 -8.68 -25.56 10.10
C VAL A 29 -8.66 -27.07 10.18
N THR A 30 -7.60 -27.67 9.66
CA THR A 30 -7.34 -29.11 9.74
C THR A 30 -6.06 -29.36 10.53
N MET A 31 -6.08 -30.35 11.42
CA MET A 31 -4.95 -30.71 12.27
C MET A 31 -4.60 -32.18 12.09
N THR A 32 -3.32 -32.53 12.24
CA THR A 32 -2.87 -33.93 12.25
C THR A 32 -2.12 -34.24 13.56
N PRO A 33 -2.56 -35.26 14.33
CA PRO A 33 -3.76 -36.07 14.14
C PRO A 33 -5.05 -35.24 14.22
N THR A 34 -6.13 -35.74 13.60
CA THR A 34 -7.42 -35.03 13.53
C THR A 34 -7.94 -34.73 14.92
N GLN A 35 -8.26 -33.46 15.19
CA GLN A 35 -8.86 -33.02 16.44
C GLN A 35 -10.37 -32.88 16.29
N THR A 36 -11.08 -33.10 17.39
CA THR A 36 -12.53 -32.91 17.47
C THR A 36 -12.93 -31.46 17.70
N SER A 37 -12.02 -30.60 18.19
CA SER A 37 -12.29 -29.18 18.44
C SER A 37 -11.07 -28.31 18.16
N THR A 38 -11.28 -27.26 17.34
CA THR A 38 -10.31 -26.20 17.02
C THR A 38 -10.73 -24.84 17.60
N THR A 39 -11.80 -24.81 18.41
CA THR A 39 -12.42 -23.58 18.95
C THR A 39 -11.46 -22.71 19.75
N TRP A 40 -10.51 -23.31 20.46
CA TRP A 40 -9.45 -22.63 21.20
C TRP A 40 -8.51 -21.79 20.31
N LEU A 41 -8.44 -22.06 19.00
CA LEU A 41 -7.60 -21.28 18.08
C LEU A 41 -8.33 -20.03 17.56
N THR A 42 -9.65 -19.97 17.74
CA THR A 42 -10.54 -18.94 17.18
C THR A 42 -11.28 -18.14 18.26
N ASP A 43 -10.99 -18.37 19.54
CA ASP A 43 -11.66 -17.71 20.67
C ASP A 43 -11.14 -16.29 20.95
N GLY A 44 -10.01 -15.92 20.33
CA GLY A 44 -9.36 -14.63 20.55
C GLY A 44 -8.65 -14.52 21.90
N ASP A 45 -8.43 -15.64 22.60
CA ASP A 45 -7.77 -15.69 23.90
C ASP A 45 -6.41 -16.39 23.81
N ASP A 46 -5.36 -15.60 24.05
CA ASP A 46 -3.97 -16.04 24.10
C ASP A 46 -3.64 -17.06 25.21
N THR A 47 -4.55 -17.26 26.17
CA THR A 47 -4.38 -18.15 27.33
C THR A 47 -5.04 -19.51 27.15
N THR A 48 -5.99 -19.63 26.22
CA THR A 48 -6.57 -20.93 25.84
C THR A 48 -5.61 -21.65 24.92
N CYS A 49 -5.26 -22.88 25.26
CA CYS A 49 -4.29 -23.64 24.48
C CYS A 49 -4.79 -25.02 24.11
N ASN A 50 -4.18 -25.56 23.07
CA ASN A 50 -4.37 -26.93 22.67
C ASN A 50 -4.21 -27.90 23.86
N GLY A 51 -5.24 -28.69 24.12
CA GLY A 51 -5.23 -29.71 25.17
C GLY A 51 -4.53 -31.02 24.76
N ASN A 52 -4.25 -31.23 23.47
CA ASN A 52 -3.75 -32.50 22.94
C ASN A 52 -2.30 -32.36 22.44
N GLY A 53 -1.35 -32.95 23.18
CA GLY A 53 0.09 -32.84 22.95
C GLY A 53 0.66 -33.55 21.71
N ASP A 54 -0.17 -34.10 20.82
CA ASP A 54 0.29 -34.90 19.66
C ASP A 54 0.19 -34.19 18.31
N ILE A 55 -0.20 -32.92 18.27
CA ILE A 55 -0.27 -32.15 17.01
C ILE A 55 1.13 -32.06 16.38
N THR A 56 1.22 -32.50 15.13
CA THR A 56 2.44 -32.45 14.30
C THR A 56 2.30 -31.51 13.11
N SER A 57 1.07 -31.33 12.61
CA SER A 57 0.77 -30.37 11.56
C SER A 57 -0.56 -29.67 11.77
N LEU A 58 -0.60 -28.41 11.34
CA LEU A 58 -1.77 -27.55 11.32
C LEU A 58 -1.87 -26.94 9.92
N GLN A 59 -3.01 -27.10 9.27
CA GLN A 59 -3.28 -26.52 7.96
C GLN A 59 -4.53 -25.66 8.04
N ILE A 60 -4.37 -24.41 7.64
CA ILE A 60 -5.43 -23.41 7.57
C ILE A 60 -5.70 -23.12 6.09
N SER A 61 -6.96 -23.15 5.68
CA SER A 61 -7.38 -22.83 4.31
C SER A 61 -8.52 -21.84 4.30
N TRP A 62 -8.59 -21.01 3.26
CA TRP A 62 -9.63 -20.01 3.07
C TRP A 62 -9.95 -19.85 1.57
N SER A 63 -11.11 -19.26 1.25
CA SER A 63 -11.66 -19.25 -0.12
C SER A 63 -11.03 -18.20 -1.05
N THR A 64 -10.41 -17.15 -0.51
CA THR A 64 -9.94 -15.98 -1.27
C THR A 64 -8.41 -15.85 -1.22
N SER A 65 -7.73 -15.57 -2.33
CA SER A 65 -6.26 -15.46 -2.30
C SER A 65 -5.80 -14.18 -1.57
N TYR A 66 -4.89 -14.33 -0.59
CA TYR A 66 -4.32 -13.20 0.16
C TYR A 66 -2.79 -13.20 0.10
N PRO A 67 -2.13 -12.04 0.09
CA PRO A 67 -0.71 -11.98 0.38
C PRO A 67 -0.46 -12.39 1.84
N PHE A 68 0.71 -12.93 2.12
CA PHE A 68 1.21 -13.17 3.48
C PHE A 68 2.28 -12.12 3.81
N THR A 69 2.25 -11.56 5.01
CA THR A 69 3.29 -10.62 5.48
C THR A 69 4.05 -11.23 6.66
N TRP A 70 3.32 -11.69 7.67
CA TRP A 70 3.88 -12.35 8.84
C TRP A 70 2.82 -13.19 9.55
N LEU A 71 3.26 -14.06 10.45
CA LEU A 71 2.39 -14.68 11.45
C LEU A 71 2.99 -14.56 12.84
N ARG A 72 2.13 -14.53 13.85
CA ARG A 72 2.49 -14.63 15.27
C ARG A 72 1.90 -15.88 15.86
N MET A 73 2.73 -16.60 16.59
CA MET A 73 2.37 -17.83 17.26
C MET A 73 2.68 -17.71 18.75
N LYS A 74 1.70 -18.03 19.60
CA LYS A 74 1.88 -18.09 21.05
C LYS A 74 1.71 -19.51 21.56
N VAL A 75 2.52 -19.92 22.53
CA VAL A 75 2.48 -21.25 23.12
C VAL A 75 2.43 -21.21 24.64
N LYS A 76 1.87 -22.26 25.26
CA LYS A 76 1.64 -22.33 26.72
C LYS A 76 2.94 -22.38 27.55
N ASN A 77 3.94 -23.10 27.05
CA ASN A 77 5.19 -23.35 27.74
C ASN A 77 6.35 -22.87 26.87
N THR A 78 7.42 -22.34 27.46
CA THR A 78 8.67 -22.01 26.76
C THR A 78 9.25 -23.26 26.12
N SER A 79 8.88 -23.49 24.86
CA SER A 79 9.43 -24.55 24.05
C SER A 79 10.77 -24.07 23.52
N GLN A 80 11.84 -24.82 23.81
CA GLN A 80 13.16 -24.62 23.20
C GLN A 80 13.12 -24.67 21.66
N ASN A 81 11.98 -25.04 21.07
CA ASN A 81 11.77 -25.19 19.64
C ASN A 81 10.75 -24.20 19.07
N LEU A 82 10.48 -23.07 19.74
CA LEU A 82 9.64 -22.00 19.20
C LEU A 82 10.12 -21.46 17.85
N LEU A 83 11.40 -21.64 17.53
CA LEU A 83 12.07 -21.26 16.29
C LEU A 83 11.99 -22.33 15.18
N ASN A 84 11.59 -23.56 15.54
CA ASN A 84 11.63 -24.74 14.67
C ASN A 84 10.24 -25.07 14.10
N VAL A 85 9.56 -24.06 13.55
CA VAL A 85 8.33 -24.27 12.76
C VAL A 85 8.64 -24.04 11.28
N ASN A 86 8.20 -24.98 10.45
CA ASN A 86 8.25 -24.88 9.00
C ASN A 86 6.90 -24.38 8.49
N LEU A 87 6.96 -23.37 7.64
CA LEU A 87 5.83 -22.75 6.98
C LEU A 87 5.84 -23.19 5.51
N THR A 88 4.77 -23.83 5.09
CA THR A 88 4.52 -24.24 3.71
C THR A 88 3.25 -23.56 3.23
N PHE A 89 3.33 -22.94 2.06
CA PHE A 89 2.29 -22.12 1.47
C PHE A 89 1.69 -22.82 0.27
N ILE A 90 0.37 -22.71 0.11
CA ILE A 90 -0.36 -23.25 -1.06
C ILE A 90 -1.14 -22.12 -1.74
N THR A 91 -0.98 -21.99 -3.06
CA THR A 91 -1.68 -20.99 -3.88
C THR A 91 -3.07 -21.46 -4.30
N SER A 92 -3.87 -20.56 -4.89
CA SER A 92 -5.16 -20.91 -5.50
C SER A 92 -5.05 -21.91 -6.66
N ARG A 93 -3.88 -21.99 -7.30
CA ARG A 93 -3.56 -22.98 -8.35
C ARG A 93 -3.09 -24.32 -7.79
N ASN A 94 -3.07 -24.46 -6.46
CA ASN A 94 -2.55 -25.61 -5.74
C ASN A 94 -1.02 -25.80 -5.89
N ASP A 95 -0.30 -24.75 -6.26
CA ASP A 95 1.17 -24.74 -6.24
C ASP A 95 1.63 -24.65 -4.78
N THR A 96 2.65 -25.42 -4.41
CA THR A 96 3.19 -25.45 -3.04
C THR A 96 4.61 -24.91 -3.01
N PHE A 97 4.91 -24.03 -2.06
CA PHE A 97 6.25 -23.52 -1.81
C PHE A 97 6.53 -23.34 -0.32
N ASN A 98 7.80 -23.44 0.08
CA ASN A 98 8.21 -23.22 1.46
C ASN A 98 8.57 -21.74 1.68
N CYS A 99 8.55 -21.32 2.94
CA CYS A 99 9.02 -20.00 3.35
C CYS A 99 10.45 -19.70 2.87
N ILE A 100 10.57 -18.67 2.04
CA ILE A 100 11.85 -18.16 1.51
C ILE A 100 12.38 -17.11 2.48
N ASN A 101 13.69 -17.13 2.75
CA ASN A 101 14.37 -16.18 3.66
C ASN A 101 13.65 -16.02 5.02
N LYS A 102 13.30 -17.17 5.64
CA LYS A 102 12.57 -17.21 6.91
C LYS A 102 13.23 -16.34 7.98
N GLN A 103 12.54 -15.29 8.38
CA GLN A 103 12.92 -14.41 9.47
C GLN A 103 12.10 -14.76 10.71
N VAL A 104 12.77 -14.86 11.85
CA VAL A 104 12.13 -15.25 13.11
C VAL A 104 12.50 -14.26 14.21
N SER A 105 11.49 -13.84 14.98
CA SER A 105 11.65 -12.93 16.12
C SER A 105 10.97 -13.49 17.36
N LEU A 106 11.69 -13.57 18.47
CA LEU A 106 11.08 -13.85 19.77
C LEU A 106 10.58 -12.55 20.38
N ILE A 107 9.26 -12.45 20.56
CA ILE A 107 8.65 -11.35 21.31
C ILE A 107 9.00 -11.51 22.78
N ASP A 108 8.78 -12.73 23.28
CA ASP A 108 9.03 -13.21 24.63
C ASP A 108 9.36 -14.73 24.60
N ASN A 109 9.41 -15.37 25.77
CA ASN A 109 9.72 -16.80 25.91
C ASN A 109 8.57 -17.75 25.47
N THR A 110 7.42 -17.22 25.07
CA THR A 110 6.21 -17.94 24.66
C THR A 110 5.66 -17.51 23.31
N THR A 111 6.15 -16.41 22.76
CA THR A 111 5.57 -15.76 21.58
C THR A 111 6.64 -15.50 20.53
N VAL A 112 6.35 -15.93 19.30
CA VAL A 112 7.28 -15.85 18.17
C VAL A 112 6.57 -15.33 16.93
N ASP A 113 7.26 -14.49 16.18
CA ASP A 113 6.83 -14.01 14.86
C ASP A 113 7.66 -14.67 13.77
N TYR A 114 6.98 -15.09 12.71
CA TYR A 114 7.58 -15.62 11.51
C TYR A 114 7.25 -14.73 10.31
N ARG A 115 8.25 -14.49 9.48
CA ARG A 115 8.19 -13.70 8.26
C ARG A 115 8.86 -14.46 7.12
N CYS A 116 8.32 -14.30 5.92
CA CYS A 116 8.79 -14.96 4.71
C CYS A 116 8.76 -13.96 3.58
N ASP A 117 9.75 -14.06 2.68
CA ASP A 117 9.63 -13.41 1.39
C ASP A 117 8.58 -14.16 0.58
N MET A 118 7.59 -13.42 0.09
CA MET A 118 6.49 -13.97 -0.69
C MET A 118 6.65 -13.60 -2.15
N SER A 119 6.37 -14.55 -3.04
CA SER A 119 6.30 -14.35 -4.49
C SER A 119 4.89 -14.43 -5.05
N ASP A 120 3.95 -14.99 -4.29
CA ASP A 120 2.56 -15.19 -4.70
C ASP A 120 1.62 -15.07 -3.50
N THR A 121 0.34 -14.93 -3.81
CA THR A 121 -0.77 -15.01 -2.86
C THR A 121 -1.10 -16.46 -2.52
N ILE A 122 -1.69 -16.65 -1.35
CA ILE A 122 -1.93 -17.96 -0.77
C ILE A 122 -3.41 -18.12 -0.41
N THR A 123 -3.91 -19.34 -0.54
CA THR A 123 -5.22 -19.78 -0.04
C THR A 123 -5.09 -20.73 1.13
N GLN A 124 -3.90 -21.29 1.35
CA GLN A 124 -3.66 -22.18 2.49
C GLN A 124 -2.25 -21.99 3.08
N LEU A 125 -2.15 -22.18 4.39
CA LEU A 125 -0.91 -22.21 5.15
C LEU A 125 -0.84 -23.52 5.94
N LYS A 126 0.25 -24.25 5.76
CA LYS A 126 0.58 -25.44 6.54
C LYS A 126 1.77 -25.17 7.44
N LEU A 127 1.58 -25.38 8.73
CA LEU A 127 2.61 -25.34 9.77
C LEU A 127 2.99 -26.77 10.17
N THR A 128 4.27 -27.02 10.35
CA THR A 128 4.79 -28.26 10.95
C THR A 128 5.90 -27.94 11.93
N GLY A 129 5.94 -28.67 13.05
CA GLY A 129 7.00 -28.50 14.05
C GLY A 129 6.56 -28.86 15.47
N PRO A 130 7.51 -29.09 16.39
CA PRO A 130 7.23 -29.52 17.75
C PRO A 130 6.51 -28.47 18.61
N ALA A 131 6.59 -27.19 18.24
CA ALA A 131 5.92 -26.11 18.97
C ALA A 131 4.39 -26.17 18.89
N LEU A 132 3.82 -26.79 17.83
CA LEU A 132 2.37 -26.88 17.61
C LEU A 132 1.64 -27.63 18.73
N LYS A 133 2.34 -28.53 19.44
CA LYS A 133 1.82 -29.26 20.61
C LYS A 133 1.36 -28.34 21.73
N PHE A 134 1.95 -27.14 21.82
CA PHE A 134 1.70 -26.18 22.89
C PHE A 134 0.99 -24.91 22.40
N LEU A 135 0.50 -24.89 21.15
CA LEU A 135 -0.11 -23.74 20.52
C LEU A 135 -1.32 -23.22 21.33
N CYS A 136 -1.38 -21.91 21.51
CA CYS A 136 -2.50 -21.19 22.14
C CYS A 136 -3.22 -20.30 21.14
N SER A 137 -2.47 -19.41 20.47
CA SER A 137 -3.02 -18.54 19.44
C SER A 137 -2.13 -18.50 18.22
N LEU A 138 -2.75 -18.27 17.07
CA LEU A 138 -2.09 -18.08 15.78
C LEU A 138 -2.75 -16.91 15.06
N TYR A 139 -1.96 -15.88 14.80
CA TYR A 139 -2.37 -14.73 14.01
C TYR A 139 -1.65 -14.75 12.68
N ILE A 140 -2.39 -14.72 11.57
CA ILE A 140 -1.84 -14.68 10.21
C ILE A 140 -2.18 -13.32 9.63
N ASN A 141 -1.17 -12.60 9.13
CA ASN A 141 -1.31 -11.24 8.63
C ASN A 141 -1.06 -11.18 7.10
N GLY A 142 -1.87 -10.38 6.41
CA GLY A 142 -1.75 -10.10 4.98
C GLY A 142 -1.46 -8.64 4.64
N GLY A 143 -1.04 -7.86 5.63
CA GLY A 143 -0.85 -6.41 5.59
C GLY A 143 -1.94 -5.66 6.37
N ARG A 144 -1.65 -4.42 6.72
CA ARG A 144 -2.58 -3.49 7.36
C ARG A 144 -2.99 -2.38 6.40
N ASN A 145 -4.17 -1.79 6.60
CA ASN A 145 -4.56 -0.61 5.81
C ASN A 145 -3.67 0.59 6.16
N VAL A 146 -2.69 0.88 5.30
CA VAL A 146 -1.75 2.00 5.44
C VAL A 146 -2.28 3.29 4.84
N ALA A 147 -3.44 3.29 4.18
CA ALA A 147 -4.04 4.50 3.61
C ALA A 147 -4.86 5.32 4.61
N LEU A 148 -5.37 4.67 5.66
CA LEU A 148 -6.26 5.28 6.64
C LEU A 148 -5.68 6.59 7.17
N ARG A 149 -6.42 7.69 6.99
CA ARG A 149 -6.11 9.06 7.43
C ARG A 149 -4.78 9.63 6.90
N GLN A 150 -4.22 9.04 5.85
CA GLN A 150 -3.06 9.61 5.16
C GLN A 150 -3.46 10.85 4.33
N SER A 151 -2.47 11.60 3.87
CA SER A 151 -2.71 12.88 3.18
C SER A 151 -3.21 12.64 1.75
N ALA A 152 -4.50 12.84 1.54
CA ALA A 152 -5.15 12.72 0.24
C ALA A 152 -5.38 14.08 -0.43
N GLU A 153 -5.19 14.14 -1.74
CA GLU A 153 -5.39 15.32 -2.59
C GLU A 153 -6.17 14.93 -3.85
N GLN A 154 -6.93 15.86 -4.39
CA GLN A 154 -7.59 15.72 -5.69
C GLN A 154 -7.43 17.02 -6.48
N THR A 155 -7.48 16.93 -7.80
CA THR A 155 -7.19 18.05 -8.70
C THR A 155 -8.18 19.21 -8.62
N SER A 156 -9.42 18.94 -8.22
CA SER A 156 -10.46 19.94 -8.04
C SER A 156 -11.49 19.48 -7.02
N LEU A 157 -12.20 20.42 -6.37
CA LEU A 157 -13.20 20.12 -5.35
C LEU A 157 -14.61 20.32 -5.92
N HIS A 158 -15.45 19.30 -5.79
CA HIS A 158 -16.90 19.41 -6.01
C HIS A 158 -17.64 19.68 -4.71
N PHE A 159 -18.73 20.44 -4.80
CA PHE A 159 -19.70 20.63 -3.73
C PHE A 159 -21.05 20.09 -4.16
N GLU A 160 -21.60 19.17 -3.38
CA GLU A 160 -22.96 18.68 -3.55
C GLU A 160 -23.87 19.41 -2.55
N GLY A 161 -24.49 20.49 -3.00
CA GLY A 161 -25.16 21.44 -2.09
C GLY A 161 -24.17 22.05 -1.10
N ASN A 162 -24.35 21.77 0.19
CA ASN A 162 -23.44 22.23 1.26
C ASN A 162 -22.35 21.20 1.61
N LEU A 163 -22.34 20.03 0.97
CA LEU A 163 -21.39 18.96 1.26
C LEU A 163 -20.11 19.15 0.44
N SER A 164 -18.97 19.16 1.13
CA SER A 164 -17.65 19.22 0.50
C SER A 164 -17.15 17.81 0.18
N CYS A 165 -17.11 17.44 -1.11
CA CYS A 165 -16.66 16.12 -1.57
C CYS A 165 -15.12 16.06 -1.69
N ASN A 166 -14.43 16.28 -0.58
CA ASN A 166 -12.97 16.39 -0.55
C ASN A 166 -12.26 15.03 -0.65
N ALA A 167 -10.95 15.05 -0.94
CA ALA A 167 -10.16 13.85 -1.17
C ALA A 167 -10.00 12.95 0.07
N SER A 168 -10.05 13.52 1.28
CA SER A 168 -9.83 12.79 2.54
C SER A 168 -10.97 11.84 2.89
N LEU A 169 -12.16 12.05 2.31
CA LEU A 169 -13.30 11.12 2.43
C LEU A 169 -12.97 9.73 1.89
N ALA A 170 -12.02 9.59 0.97
CA ALA A 170 -11.63 8.30 0.41
C ALA A 170 -10.59 7.54 1.25
N VAL A 171 -10.24 8.04 2.44
CA VAL A 171 -9.31 7.41 3.37
C VAL A 171 -9.75 7.60 4.83
N ASP A 172 -11.05 7.78 5.06
CA ASP A 172 -11.59 8.07 6.39
C ASP A 172 -12.00 6.79 7.16
N GLY A 173 -12.01 5.64 6.48
CA GLY A 173 -12.41 4.33 6.99
C GLY A 173 -13.89 3.99 6.81
N GLY A 174 -14.69 4.91 6.23
CA GLY A 174 -16.11 4.73 5.95
C GLY A 174 -16.37 3.99 4.64
N ILE A 175 -17.44 3.20 4.57
CA ILE A 175 -17.84 2.44 3.35
C ILE A 175 -19.32 2.63 2.99
N GLN A 176 -19.92 3.74 3.43
CA GLN A 176 -21.33 4.07 3.12
C GLN A 176 -21.50 4.37 1.61
N CYS A 177 -20.49 4.99 1.00
CA CYS A 177 -20.37 5.21 -0.44
C CYS A 177 -21.50 6.01 -1.12
N LEU A 178 -22.22 6.85 -0.38
CA LEU A 178 -23.28 7.71 -0.91
C LEU A 178 -22.79 9.16 -0.96
N LEU A 179 -22.93 9.81 -2.13
CA LEU A 179 -22.49 11.21 -2.29
C LEU A 179 -23.27 12.15 -1.36
N LEU A 180 -24.59 11.94 -1.25
CA LEU A 180 -25.49 12.79 -0.45
C LEU A 180 -25.32 12.61 1.07
N ASP A 181 -24.62 11.56 1.51
CA ASP A 181 -24.26 11.37 2.92
C ASP A 181 -22.89 11.98 3.25
N GLY A 182 -22.22 12.59 2.25
CA GLY A 182 -20.91 13.19 2.43
C GLY A 182 -19.79 12.17 2.62
N SER A 183 -19.97 10.92 2.17
CA SER A 183 -19.00 9.83 2.36
C SER A 183 -18.23 9.48 1.07
N THR A 184 -18.16 10.40 0.10
CA THR A 184 -17.55 10.15 -1.21
C THR A 184 -16.80 11.38 -1.69
N SER A 185 -15.53 11.21 -2.07
CA SER A 185 -14.75 12.22 -2.76
C SER A 185 -15.28 12.44 -4.18
N HIS A 186 -15.17 13.65 -4.72
CA HIS A 186 -15.64 13.94 -6.08
C HIS A 186 -14.88 15.14 -6.67
N THR A 187 -14.26 14.96 -7.84
CA THR A 187 -13.65 16.08 -8.58
C THR A 187 -14.70 16.93 -9.26
N PHE A 188 -14.39 18.20 -9.53
CA PHE A 188 -15.32 19.08 -10.23
C PHE A 188 -15.57 18.62 -11.67
N ASP A 189 -16.77 18.85 -12.18
CA ASP A 189 -17.21 18.35 -13.49
C ASP A 189 -16.57 19.09 -14.68
N THR A 190 -15.89 20.22 -14.46
CA THR A 190 -15.11 20.92 -15.50
C THR A 190 -13.61 20.68 -15.41
N ASP A 191 -13.15 19.74 -14.56
CA ASP A 191 -11.75 19.37 -14.48
C ASP A 191 -11.30 18.71 -15.79
N SER A 192 -10.22 19.22 -16.39
CA SER A 192 -9.72 18.68 -17.65
C SER A 192 -8.92 17.40 -17.47
N ASN A 193 -8.29 17.21 -16.30
CA ASN A 193 -7.42 16.07 -16.00
C ASN A 193 -7.65 15.62 -14.55
N PRO A 194 -8.85 15.13 -14.22
CA PRO A 194 -9.19 14.75 -12.86
C PRO A 194 -8.25 13.66 -12.36
N SER A 195 -7.78 13.79 -11.12
CA SER A 195 -7.12 12.68 -10.44
C SER A 195 -7.26 12.81 -8.93
N TRP A 196 -7.12 11.67 -8.26
CA TRP A 196 -7.01 11.58 -6.81
C TRP A 196 -5.63 11.01 -6.47
N SER A 197 -4.98 11.51 -5.43
CA SER A 197 -3.68 11.00 -5.00
C SER A 197 -3.55 10.94 -3.49
N LEU A 198 -2.74 9.98 -3.03
CA LEU A 198 -2.45 9.76 -1.62
C LEU A 198 -0.94 9.83 -1.40
N THR A 199 -0.51 10.61 -0.42
CA THR A 199 0.87 10.64 0.05
C THR A 199 0.95 9.95 1.40
N LEU A 200 1.80 8.93 1.49
CA LEU A 200 2.08 8.18 2.71
C LEU A 200 3.12 8.94 3.54
N ASP A 201 2.90 9.02 4.85
CA ASP A 201 3.78 9.67 5.83
C ASP A 201 5.24 9.17 5.78
N THR A 202 5.39 7.89 5.48
CA THR A 202 6.64 7.16 5.36
C THR A 202 6.46 6.10 4.27
N PRO A 203 7.52 5.73 3.55
CA PRO A 203 7.41 4.72 2.50
C PRO A 203 6.93 3.37 3.04
N LYS A 204 6.01 2.73 2.32
CA LYS A 204 5.44 1.42 2.68
C LYS A 204 5.67 0.42 1.55
N VAL A 205 5.79 -0.86 1.90
CA VAL A 205 5.72 -1.95 0.93
C VAL A 205 4.26 -2.36 0.81
N ILE A 206 3.65 -2.03 -0.32
CA ILE A 206 2.23 -2.29 -0.59
C ILE A 206 2.08 -3.62 -1.32
N ASN A 207 1.11 -4.42 -0.91
CA ASN A 207 0.81 -5.72 -1.51
C ASN A 207 -0.59 -5.81 -2.12
N ARG A 208 -1.60 -5.08 -1.62
CA ARG A 208 -2.99 -5.22 -2.07
C ARG A 208 -3.75 -3.90 -1.98
N PHE A 209 -4.68 -3.71 -2.93
CA PHE A 209 -5.57 -2.56 -3.01
C PHE A 209 -7.02 -3.04 -2.97
N VAL A 210 -7.86 -2.32 -2.24
CA VAL A 210 -9.31 -2.46 -2.27
C VAL A 210 -9.90 -1.06 -2.41
N ILE A 211 -10.56 -0.79 -3.54
CA ILE A 211 -11.15 0.52 -3.85
C ILE A 211 -12.66 0.36 -3.88
N TYR A 212 -13.34 1.04 -2.97
CA TYR A 212 -14.78 1.18 -2.95
C TYR A 212 -15.18 2.32 -3.88
N ASN A 213 -15.98 1.99 -4.88
CA ASN A 213 -16.56 2.92 -5.82
C ASN A 213 -17.81 3.59 -5.22
N ARG A 214 -18.26 4.67 -5.83
CA ARG A 214 -19.53 5.32 -5.47
C ARG A 214 -20.72 4.35 -5.62
N ALA A 215 -21.65 4.33 -4.66
CA ALA A 215 -22.70 3.31 -4.61
C ALA A 215 -24.05 3.74 -5.20
N ASP A 216 -24.43 5.02 -5.10
CA ASP A 216 -25.75 5.57 -5.46
C ASP A 216 -25.95 5.78 -6.96
N CYS A 217 -24.88 6.06 -7.72
CA CYS A 217 -24.91 6.13 -9.18
C CYS A 217 -23.51 6.02 -9.77
N CYS A 218 -23.45 6.06 -11.11
CA CYS A 218 -22.27 6.57 -11.80
C CYS A 218 -20.99 5.73 -11.63
N ARG A 219 -21.13 4.45 -11.23
CA ARG A 219 -20.02 3.51 -11.06
C ARG A 219 -19.17 3.37 -12.31
N TYR A 220 -19.79 3.49 -13.48
CA TYR A 220 -19.14 3.49 -14.78
C TYR A 220 -17.97 4.49 -14.89
N ARG A 221 -17.96 5.59 -14.12
CA ARG A 221 -16.90 6.61 -14.19
C ARG A 221 -15.52 6.08 -13.80
N LEU A 222 -15.47 5.09 -12.93
CA LEU A 222 -14.22 4.50 -12.47
C LEU A 222 -13.73 3.35 -13.37
N LYS A 223 -14.48 2.92 -14.39
CA LYS A 223 -14.00 1.87 -15.31
C LYS A 223 -12.67 2.27 -15.95
N HIS A 224 -11.80 1.29 -16.16
CA HIS A 224 -10.53 1.45 -16.86
C HIS A 224 -9.55 2.44 -16.23
N PHE A 225 -9.75 2.81 -14.97
CA PHE A 225 -8.86 3.72 -14.26
C PHE A 225 -7.41 3.22 -14.26
N GLU A 226 -6.49 4.16 -14.14
CA GLU A 226 -5.08 3.90 -13.94
C GLU A 226 -4.72 4.17 -12.48
N LEU A 227 -4.05 3.24 -11.81
CA LEU A 227 -3.40 3.47 -10.52
C LEU A 227 -1.89 3.43 -10.70
N THR A 228 -1.23 4.56 -10.44
CA THR A 228 0.23 4.69 -10.55
C THR A 228 0.84 4.91 -9.17
N THR A 229 1.95 4.24 -8.89
CA THR A 229 2.70 4.39 -7.64
C THR A 229 4.06 5.03 -7.88
N PHE A 230 4.55 5.72 -6.85
CA PHE A 230 5.80 6.48 -6.91
C PHE A 230 6.67 6.22 -5.68
N ASP A 231 7.99 6.32 -5.86
CA ASP A 231 8.96 6.33 -4.77
C ASP A 231 9.10 7.72 -4.13
N THR A 232 9.95 7.85 -3.11
CA THR A 232 10.21 9.12 -2.41
C THR A 232 10.77 10.24 -3.30
N ASN A 233 11.36 9.89 -4.44
CA ASN A 233 11.91 10.83 -5.41
C ASN A 233 10.89 11.18 -6.51
N ASN A 234 9.63 10.75 -6.37
CA ASN A 234 8.58 10.84 -7.37
C ASN A 234 8.87 10.07 -8.67
N ASN A 235 9.77 9.09 -8.65
CA ASN A 235 9.93 8.19 -9.79
C ASN A 235 8.75 7.23 -9.83
N MET A 236 8.18 7.05 -11.02
CA MET A 236 7.13 6.06 -11.24
C MET A 236 7.69 4.64 -11.02
N LEU A 237 7.08 3.90 -10.11
CA LEU A 237 7.43 2.51 -9.83
C LEU A 237 6.67 1.56 -10.75
N TRP A 238 5.35 1.75 -10.85
CA TRP A 238 4.50 0.99 -11.75
C TRP A 238 3.09 1.57 -11.86
N THR A 239 2.39 1.12 -12.91
CA THR A 239 0.98 1.42 -13.16
C THR A 239 0.16 0.13 -13.25
N TYR A 240 -1.03 0.15 -12.65
CA TYR A 240 -2.10 -0.81 -12.83
C TYR A 240 -3.15 -0.18 -13.73
N LEU A 241 -3.56 -0.92 -14.75
CA LEU A 241 -4.64 -0.54 -15.66
C LEU A 241 -5.82 -1.46 -15.36
N ASP A 242 -6.95 -0.89 -14.98
CA ASP A 242 -8.15 -1.67 -14.69
C ASP A 242 -8.68 -2.36 -15.96
N PRO A 243 -8.69 -3.70 -16.01
CA PRO A 243 -9.18 -4.43 -17.18
C PRO A 243 -10.71 -4.55 -17.19
N ILE A 244 -11.39 -4.20 -16.09
CA ILE A 244 -12.82 -4.45 -15.91
C ILE A 244 -13.64 -3.46 -16.75
N ASN A 245 -14.49 -3.99 -17.63
CA ASN A 245 -15.39 -3.21 -18.48
C ASN A 245 -16.85 -3.25 -17.95
N GLU A 246 -17.01 -3.23 -16.64
CA GLU A 246 -18.30 -3.34 -15.96
C GLU A 246 -18.36 -2.36 -14.78
N ASP A 247 -19.58 -1.93 -14.48
CA ASP A 247 -19.90 -0.99 -13.40
C ASP A 247 -19.71 -1.65 -12.03
N THR A 248 -18.47 -1.64 -11.55
CA THR A 248 -18.05 -2.42 -10.37
C THR A 248 -18.13 -1.58 -9.09
N ALA A 249 -18.65 -2.19 -8.03
CA ALA A 249 -18.76 -1.54 -6.71
C ALA A 249 -17.43 -1.55 -5.94
N ILE A 250 -16.65 -2.63 -6.05
CA ILE A 250 -15.40 -2.83 -5.31
C ILE A 250 -14.35 -3.40 -6.25
N TYR A 251 -13.24 -2.69 -6.42
CA TYR A 251 -12.07 -3.17 -7.16
C TYR A 251 -11.06 -3.74 -6.18
N THR A 252 -10.67 -5.00 -6.33
CA THR A 252 -9.64 -5.63 -5.52
C THR A 252 -8.56 -6.21 -6.41
N PHE A 253 -7.31 -5.85 -6.16
CA PHE A 253 -6.18 -6.45 -6.84
C PHE A 253 -4.94 -6.48 -5.94
N THR A 254 -4.04 -7.40 -6.25
CA THR A 254 -2.82 -7.63 -5.48
C THR A 254 -1.62 -7.47 -6.39
N ARG A 255 -0.57 -6.84 -5.89
CA ARG A 255 0.74 -6.75 -6.54
C ARG A 255 1.83 -6.92 -5.50
N ILE A 256 2.42 -8.11 -5.47
CA ILE A 256 3.54 -8.40 -4.56
C ILE A 256 4.80 -7.81 -5.17
N GLN A 257 5.40 -6.87 -4.45
CA GLN A 257 6.63 -6.20 -4.83
C GLN A 257 7.36 -5.70 -3.59
N ASN A 258 8.67 -5.46 -3.71
CA ASN A 258 9.52 -5.05 -2.58
C ASN A 258 9.86 -3.56 -2.59
N ASN A 259 9.49 -2.83 -3.64
CA ASN A 259 9.76 -1.40 -3.75
C ASN A 259 8.89 -0.62 -2.77
N ALA A 260 9.52 0.29 -2.02
CA ALA A 260 8.82 1.16 -1.10
C ALA A 260 8.08 2.27 -1.86
N VAL A 261 6.78 2.35 -1.67
CA VAL A 261 5.88 3.35 -2.26
C VAL A 261 5.70 4.49 -1.26
N SER A 262 5.79 5.73 -1.72
CA SER A 262 5.49 6.94 -0.93
C SER A 262 4.23 7.65 -1.41
N LYS A 263 3.87 7.52 -2.69
CA LYS A 263 2.71 8.19 -3.28
C LYS A 263 1.95 7.28 -4.24
N ILE A 264 0.64 7.42 -4.25
CA ILE A 264 -0.28 6.74 -5.16
C ILE A 264 -1.11 7.81 -5.89
N ARG A 265 -1.41 7.59 -7.17
CA ARG A 265 -2.34 8.40 -7.95
C ARG A 265 -3.32 7.49 -8.69
N ILE A 266 -4.60 7.81 -8.60
CA ILE A 266 -5.69 7.19 -9.35
C ILE A 266 -6.20 8.21 -10.38
N THR A 267 -6.17 7.83 -11.66
CA THR A 267 -6.62 8.65 -12.78
C THR A 267 -7.76 7.92 -13.49
N PRO A 268 -8.98 8.48 -13.54
CA PRO A 268 -10.07 7.92 -14.34
C PRO A 268 -9.75 8.07 -15.83
N THR A 269 -10.16 7.10 -16.64
CA THR A 269 -9.95 7.14 -18.10
C THR A 269 -11.26 7.03 -18.87
N ASN A 270 -12.30 6.47 -18.26
CA ASN A 270 -13.58 6.28 -18.92
C ASN A 270 -14.37 7.59 -19.01
N ARG A 271 -14.98 7.80 -20.18
CA ARG A 271 -15.93 8.88 -20.45
C ARG A 271 -17.14 8.30 -21.17
N GLU A 272 -18.25 8.16 -20.45
CA GLU A 272 -19.52 7.75 -21.06
C GLU A 272 -20.18 8.89 -21.83
N ALA A 273 -21.04 8.56 -22.79
CA ALA A 273 -21.73 9.55 -23.63
C ALA A 273 -22.63 10.53 -22.84
N TYR A 274 -23.12 10.10 -21.68
CA TYR A 274 -23.94 10.93 -20.79
C TYR A 274 -23.11 11.93 -19.97
N ASP A 275 -21.81 11.68 -19.84
CA ASP A 275 -20.89 12.53 -19.11
C ASP A 275 -20.21 13.52 -20.07
N THR A 276 -20.38 14.81 -19.79
CA THR A 276 -19.74 15.87 -20.57
C THR A 276 -18.21 15.86 -20.38
N ARG A 277 -17.73 15.32 -19.25
CA ARG A 277 -16.32 15.27 -18.83
C ARG A 277 -16.01 14.01 -18.02
N ILE A 278 -14.72 13.70 -17.92
CA ILE A 278 -14.23 12.65 -17.02
C ILE A 278 -14.30 13.19 -15.58
N ILE A 279 -14.75 12.36 -14.65
CA ILE A 279 -14.88 12.69 -13.24
C ILE A 279 -14.38 11.49 -12.44
N ILE A 280 -13.62 11.71 -11.36
CA ILE A 280 -13.34 10.67 -10.39
C ILE A 280 -14.20 10.89 -9.13
N SER A 281 -14.78 9.79 -8.66
CA SER A 281 -15.45 9.73 -7.36
C SER A 281 -15.04 8.45 -6.67
N LEU A 282 -14.45 8.57 -5.48
CA LEU A 282 -14.01 7.43 -4.69
C LEU A 282 -14.73 7.45 -3.35
N CYS A 283 -15.31 6.32 -2.98
CA CYS A 283 -15.89 6.13 -1.66
C CYS A 283 -14.76 5.91 -0.65
N GLU A 284 -13.92 4.91 -0.88
CA GLU A 284 -12.85 4.56 0.06
C GLU A 284 -11.72 3.79 -0.65
N VAL A 285 -10.48 4.04 -0.28
CA VAL A 285 -9.29 3.41 -0.84
C VAL A 285 -8.50 2.76 0.30
N PHE A 286 -8.64 1.45 0.44
CA PHE A 286 -7.80 0.66 1.32
C PHE A 286 -6.55 0.19 0.59
N ILE A 287 -5.41 0.46 1.21
CA ILE A 287 -4.10 0.03 0.72
C ILE A 287 -3.49 -0.84 1.79
N TYR A 288 -3.32 -2.13 1.50
CA TYR A 288 -2.73 -3.08 2.42
C TYR A 288 -1.24 -3.23 2.16
N GLY A 289 -0.48 -3.13 3.23
CA GLY A 289 0.97 -3.21 3.16
C GLY A 289 1.60 -3.22 4.55
N GLU A 290 2.92 -3.06 4.56
CA GLU A 290 3.74 -3.01 5.76
C GLU A 290 4.81 -1.93 5.65
N CYS A 291 5.54 -1.68 6.75
CA CYS A 291 6.64 -0.73 6.75
C CYS A 291 7.73 -1.10 5.74
N ALA A 292 8.28 -0.10 5.04
CA ALA A 292 9.51 -0.28 4.31
C ALA A 292 10.65 -0.72 5.23
N LYS A 293 11.66 -1.39 4.66
CA LYS A 293 12.84 -1.83 5.41
C LYS A 293 13.49 -0.63 6.11
N GLY A 294 13.82 -0.81 7.38
CA GLY A 294 14.39 0.24 8.22
C GLY A 294 13.38 1.06 9.01
N PHE A 295 12.09 0.77 8.86
CA PHE A 295 11.04 1.40 9.63
C PHE A 295 10.18 0.37 10.37
N TRP A 296 9.67 0.77 11.54
CA TRP A 296 8.80 -0.04 12.38
C TRP A 296 7.80 0.84 13.14
N GLY A 297 6.89 0.20 13.86
CA GLY A 297 5.75 0.78 14.55
C GLY A 297 4.48 0.78 13.70
N LEU A 298 3.36 1.04 14.35
CA LEU A 298 2.02 1.09 13.75
C LEU A 298 1.94 2.07 12.57
N ASP A 299 2.63 3.21 12.68
CA ASP A 299 2.68 4.24 11.64
C ASP A 299 3.99 4.19 10.82
N CYS A 300 4.88 3.22 11.06
CA CYS A 300 6.22 3.15 10.46
C CYS A 300 7.10 4.41 10.64
N THR A 301 6.84 5.21 11.68
CA THR A 301 7.60 6.43 11.93
C THR A 301 8.90 6.17 12.70
N GLN A 302 9.03 5.00 13.33
CA GLN A 302 10.21 4.62 14.09
C GLN A 302 11.26 4.02 13.16
N LYS A 303 12.53 4.36 13.37
CA LYS A 303 13.66 3.78 12.63
C LYS A 303 14.18 2.54 13.33
N CYS A 304 14.62 1.56 12.54
CA CYS A 304 15.33 0.40 13.06
C CYS A 304 16.63 0.83 13.77
N PRO A 305 17.07 0.09 14.81
CA PRO A 305 18.39 0.26 15.42
C PRO A 305 19.52 0.17 14.38
N GLU A 306 20.63 0.85 14.61
CA GLU A 306 21.76 0.91 13.67
C GLU A 306 22.36 -0.48 13.40
N GLU A 307 22.37 -1.34 14.42
CA GLU A 307 22.84 -2.73 14.32
C GLU A 307 22.00 -3.62 13.39
N CYS A 308 20.77 -3.21 13.05
CA CYS A 308 19.87 -3.94 12.17
C CYS A 308 19.00 -2.99 11.33
N LEU A 309 19.67 -2.02 10.71
CA LEU A 309 19.04 -0.92 9.97
C LEU A 309 18.01 -1.35 8.92
N TYR A 310 18.07 -2.58 8.40
CA TYR A 310 17.13 -3.10 7.38
C TYR A 310 16.47 -4.41 7.75
N SER A 311 16.68 -4.89 8.98
CA SER A 311 16.29 -6.22 9.43
C SER A 311 15.67 -6.21 10.82
N CYS A 312 15.10 -5.08 11.25
CA CYS A 312 14.32 -5.05 12.48
C CYS A 312 12.86 -5.45 12.27
N GLN A 313 12.23 -5.91 13.34
CA GLN A 313 10.84 -6.30 13.37
C GLN A 313 9.93 -5.06 13.29
N GLN A 314 8.93 -5.10 12.42
CA GLN A 314 8.07 -3.95 12.16
C GLN A 314 7.15 -3.57 13.32
N ASP A 315 6.95 -4.43 14.32
CA ASP A 315 6.11 -4.10 15.49
C ASP A 315 6.93 -3.57 16.66
N THR A 316 8.12 -4.12 16.88
CA THR A 316 8.89 -3.93 18.12
C THR A 316 10.22 -3.20 17.92
N GLY A 317 10.70 -3.10 16.67
CA GLY A 317 12.03 -2.58 16.36
C GLY A 317 13.19 -3.51 16.75
N LYS A 318 12.93 -4.69 17.32
CA LYS A 318 13.99 -5.66 17.67
C LYS A 318 14.61 -6.26 16.40
N CYS A 319 15.91 -6.51 16.41
CA CYS A 319 16.60 -7.13 15.29
C CYS A 319 16.12 -8.57 15.05
N LEU A 320 15.85 -8.90 13.80
CA LEU A 320 15.45 -10.25 13.37
C LEU A 320 16.69 -11.15 13.31
N SER A 321 16.56 -12.37 13.83
CA SER A 321 17.58 -13.41 13.66
C SER A 321 17.31 -14.17 12.37
N LEU A 322 18.28 -14.17 11.45
CA LEU A 322 18.23 -15.00 10.24
C LEU A 322 18.63 -16.43 10.63
N LEU A 323 17.64 -17.31 10.81
CA LEU A 323 17.88 -18.74 10.94
C LEU A 323 18.03 -19.33 9.55
N SER A 324 19.20 -19.21 8.94
CA SER A 324 19.56 -20.05 7.80
C SER A 324 19.73 -21.49 8.30
N GLN A 325 19.09 -22.46 7.63
CA GLN A 325 19.43 -23.88 7.77
C GLN A 325 20.87 -24.10 7.28
N SER A 326 21.83 -23.85 8.14
CA SER A 326 23.23 -24.27 8.11
C SER A 326 23.87 -23.58 9.29
N ASP A 327 24.49 -24.35 10.18
CA ASP A 327 25.25 -23.85 11.31
C ASP A 327 26.34 -22.87 10.85
N THR A 328 26.03 -21.57 10.83
CA THR A 328 26.89 -20.38 11.00
C THR A 328 26.12 -19.12 10.54
N PRO A 329 26.10 -18.01 11.31
CA PRO A 329 25.41 -16.79 10.89
C PRO A 329 26.13 -16.14 9.71
N GLN A 330 25.56 -16.27 8.51
CA GLN A 330 25.99 -15.56 7.32
C GLN A 330 25.24 -14.23 7.24
N TRP A 331 25.75 -13.23 7.98
CA TRP A 331 25.36 -11.83 7.80
C TRP A 331 25.73 -11.40 6.37
N CYS A 332 24.88 -10.55 5.80
CA CYS A 332 24.77 -10.19 4.39
C CYS A 332 26.09 -10.07 3.60
N THR A 333 26.21 -10.79 2.49
CA THR A 333 27.36 -10.80 1.56
C THR A 333 27.44 -9.60 0.60
N VAL A 334 26.66 -8.54 0.83
CA VAL A 334 26.72 -7.33 -0.01
C VAL A 334 26.86 -6.10 0.88
N CYS A 335 28.08 -5.56 0.91
CA CYS A 335 28.39 -4.30 1.57
C CYS A 335 28.04 -3.11 0.64
N PRO A 336 27.63 -1.95 1.21
CA PRO A 336 27.52 -0.69 0.48
C PRO A 336 28.80 -0.31 -0.26
N PRO A 337 28.74 0.56 -1.29
CA PRO A 337 29.94 1.09 -1.95
C PRO A 337 30.90 1.71 -0.92
N GLU A 338 32.21 1.63 -1.17
CA GLU A 338 33.31 2.14 -0.32
C GLU A 338 33.70 1.30 0.91
N ILE A 339 32.98 0.22 1.25
CA ILE A 339 33.28 -0.65 2.40
C ILE A 339 33.25 -2.15 2.04
N TYR A 340 34.16 -2.94 2.63
CA TYR A 340 34.32 -4.38 2.37
C TYR A 340 34.61 -5.18 3.65
N ALA A 341 34.80 -6.50 3.52
CA ALA A 341 35.13 -7.49 4.56
C ALA A 341 33.97 -7.89 5.51
N LYS A 342 34.29 -8.76 6.48
CA LYS A 342 33.34 -9.29 7.47
C LYS A 342 32.63 -8.15 8.19
N ASN A 343 31.29 -8.11 8.19
CA ASN A 343 30.45 -7.06 8.76
C ASN A 343 30.64 -5.64 8.17
N CYS A 344 31.22 -5.50 6.97
CA CYS A 344 31.43 -4.21 6.30
C CYS A 344 32.18 -3.16 7.17
N GLN A 345 33.16 -3.61 7.96
CA GLN A 345 33.90 -2.77 8.91
C GLN A 345 35.21 -2.19 8.35
N GLN A 346 35.57 -2.48 7.10
CA GLN A 346 36.80 -1.98 6.49
C GLN A 346 36.50 -1.06 5.31
N TYR A 347 37.19 0.08 5.23
CA TYR A 347 37.10 1.02 4.11
C TYR A 347 38.05 0.62 2.99
N CYS A 348 37.62 0.72 1.73
CA CYS A 348 38.51 0.50 0.58
C CYS A 348 39.71 1.47 0.66
N ILE A 349 40.93 0.96 0.48
CA ILE A 349 42.17 1.76 0.59
C ILE A 349 42.70 2.07 -0.82
N ASP A 350 42.27 3.16 -1.46
CA ASP A 350 43.12 4.06 -2.29
C ASP A 350 42.38 5.34 -2.75
N THR A 351 43.16 6.34 -3.19
CA THR A 351 42.98 7.79 -3.28
C THR A 351 42.52 8.33 -4.65
N SER A 352 41.83 7.54 -5.48
CA SER A 352 41.39 7.96 -6.82
C SER A 352 39.88 8.06 -6.99
N PHE A 353 39.46 8.92 -7.93
CA PHE A 353 38.14 9.56 -8.06
C PHE A 353 37.02 8.63 -8.58
N ASN A 354 36.85 7.42 -8.04
CA ASN A 354 35.60 6.63 -8.06
C ASN A 354 35.77 5.37 -7.19
N LYS A 355 35.17 5.34 -6.01
CA LYS A 355 35.44 4.32 -4.97
C LYS A 355 34.59 3.06 -5.14
N THR A 356 35.06 2.08 -5.90
CA THR A 356 34.45 0.74 -5.96
C THR A 356 35.52 -0.34 -5.77
N CYS A 357 35.33 -1.25 -4.80
CA CYS A 357 36.22 -2.40 -4.55
C CYS A 357 35.40 -3.72 -4.39
N ASN A 358 36.04 -4.88 -4.59
CA ASN A 358 35.40 -6.21 -4.50
C ASN A 358 34.91 -6.51 -3.06
N ASN A 359 33.78 -7.20 -2.92
CA ASN A 359 33.14 -7.50 -1.63
C ASN A 359 33.90 -8.51 -0.74
N VAL A 360 34.93 -9.19 -1.25
CA VAL A 360 35.72 -10.20 -0.51
C VAL A 360 37.20 -9.83 -0.35
N THR A 361 37.79 -9.09 -1.30
CA THR A 361 39.21 -8.72 -1.28
C THR A 361 39.39 -7.24 -1.56
N ALA A 362 40.41 -6.61 -0.97
CA ALA A 362 40.76 -5.20 -1.16
C ALA A 362 41.28 -4.86 -2.58
N LEU A 363 40.98 -5.68 -3.58
CA LEU A 363 41.52 -5.61 -4.93
C LEU A 363 40.39 -5.36 -5.94
N ASN A 364 40.67 -4.52 -6.93
CA ASN A 364 39.75 -4.22 -8.03
C ASN A 364 39.60 -5.45 -8.96
N GLU A 365 38.44 -5.57 -9.61
CA GLU A 365 38.28 -6.50 -10.72
C GLU A 365 39.23 -6.09 -11.85
N HIS A 366 40.29 -6.88 -12.06
CA HIS A 366 40.96 -6.91 -13.36
C HIS A 366 40.03 -7.65 -14.32
N GLU A 367 39.39 -6.90 -15.23
CA GLU A 367 38.74 -7.48 -16.40
C GLU A 367 39.75 -8.34 -17.17
N SER A 368 39.54 -9.65 -17.20
CA SER A 368 40.11 -10.52 -18.23
C SER A 368 39.30 -10.37 -19.51
N SER A 369 39.55 -9.30 -20.26
CA SER A 369 39.05 -9.17 -21.64
C SER A 369 40.14 -9.65 -22.59
N SER A 370 40.09 -10.92 -22.96
CA SER A 370 40.83 -11.43 -24.11
C SER A 370 40.08 -11.02 -25.39
N MET A 371 40.48 -9.92 -26.02
CA MET A 371 40.33 -9.74 -27.47
C MET A 371 41.55 -9.00 -28.00
N THR A 372 42.43 -9.75 -28.66
CA THR A 372 43.41 -9.23 -29.60
C THR A 372 42.69 -8.56 -30.77
N PHE A 373 43.05 -7.31 -31.12
CA PHE A 373 43.38 -6.96 -32.50
C PHE A 373 44.13 -5.61 -32.57
N GLU A 374 45.27 -5.69 -33.26
CA GLU A 374 46.15 -4.75 -33.94
C GLU A 374 46.24 -3.24 -33.61
N ALA A 375 47.50 -2.82 -33.66
CA ALA A 375 48.00 -1.46 -33.54
C ALA A 375 47.54 -0.53 -34.68
N GLY A 376 47.33 0.75 -34.34
CA GLY A 376 47.19 1.83 -35.31
C GLY A 376 47.25 3.21 -34.64
N ILE A 377 48.35 3.92 -34.87
CA ILE A 377 48.67 5.28 -34.39
C ILE A 377 47.81 6.33 -35.13
N GLY A 378 47.32 7.39 -34.46
CA GLY A 378 46.66 8.52 -35.15
C GLY A 378 46.14 9.68 -34.29
N VAL A 379 47.06 10.58 -33.94
CA VAL A 379 46.95 12.00 -33.49
C VAL A 379 45.61 12.75 -33.71
N GLY A 380 45.10 13.37 -32.63
CA GLY A 380 44.86 14.82 -32.48
C GLY A 380 43.81 15.60 -33.30
N ILE A 381 43.08 16.47 -32.58
CA ILE A 381 42.27 17.64 -33.02
C ILE A 381 40.79 17.37 -33.33
N ALA A 382 39.90 17.52 -32.33
CA ALA A 382 38.46 17.75 -32.58
C ALA A 382 37.67 18.40 -31.42
N ILE A 383 38.24 19.27 -30.57
CA ILE A 383 37.47 19.95 -29.50
C ILE A 383 36.97 21.36 -29.90
N GLY A 384 37.34 21.86 -31.09
CA GLY A 384 36.96 23.22 -31.52
C GLY A 384 35.59 23.40 -32.16
N ALA A 385 34.92 22.34 -32.62
CA ALA A 385 33.71 22.49 -33.46
C ALA A 385 32.38 22.46 -32.67
N GLY A 386 32.31 21.76 -31.53
CA GLY A 386 31.08 21.62 -30.76
C GLY A 386 30.63 22.90 -30.05
N VAL A 387 31.58 23.68 -29.55
CA VAL A 387 31.29 24.90 -28.78
C VAL A 387 30.75 26.02 -29.67
N ILE A 388 31.21 26.12 -30.92
CA ILE A 388 30.75 27.13 -31.88
C ILE A 388 29.29 26.87 -32.30
N VAL A 389 28.91 25.61 -32.50
CA VAL A 389 27.53 25.24 -32.85
C VAL A 389 26.55 25.59 -31.73
N ILE A 390 26.95 25.38 -30.47
CA ILE A 390 26.11 25.73 -29.31
C ILE A 390 25.93 27.25 -29.19
N ILE A 391 26.99 28.04 -29.39
CA ILE A 391 26.90 29.51 -29.33
C ILE A 391 25.98 30.06 -30.43
N VAL A 392 26.05 29.52 -31.65
CA VAL A 392 25.19 29.93 -32.77
C VAL A 392 23.71 29.56 -32.50
N LEU A 393 23.45 28.39 -31.93
CA LEU A 393 22.08 27.98 -31.57
C LEU A 393 21.48 28.85 -30.47
N VAL A 394 22.27 29.21 -29.45
CA VAL A 394 21.81 30.12 -28.38
C VAL A 394 21.54 31.52 -28.93
N ALA A 395 22.40 32.03 -29.83
CA ALA A 395 22.17 33.33 -30.48
C ALA A 395 20.90 33.35 -31.34
N LEU A 396 20.59 32.26 -32.06
CA LEU A 396 19.37 32.12 -32.85
C LEU A 396 18.11 32.06 -31.98
N LEU A 397 18.17 31.42 -30.82
CA LEU A 397 17.06 31.38 -29.86
C LEU A 397 16.79 32.76 -29.25
N ILE A 398 17.84 33.51 -28.90
CA ILE A 398 17.71 34.89 -28.40
C ILE A 398 17.14 35.82 -29.49
N TYR A 399 17.58 35.67 -30.74
CA TYR A 399 17.06 36.44 -31.88
C TYR A 399 15.56 36.16 -32.12
N ARG A 400 15.12 34.89 -32.07
CA ARG A 400 13.70 34.53 -32.22
C ARG A 400 12.83 35.02 -31.07
N ALA A 401 13.32 34.97 -29.83
CA ALA A 401 12.60 35.48 -28.66
C ALA A 401 12.37 37.00 -28.75
N LYS A 402 13.37 37.74 -29.25
CA LYS A 402 13.29 39.21 -29.41
C LYS A 402 12.32 39.63 -30.51
N HIS A 403 12.20 38.84 -31.59
CA HIS A 403 11.27 39.12 -32.69
C HIS A 403 9.81 38.77 -32.37
N TYR A 404 9.56 37.86 -31.40
CA TYR A 404 8.19 37.51 -31.00
C TYR A 404 7.54 38.61 -30.14
N SER A 405 8.34 39.30 -29.31
CA SER A 405 7.87 40.37 -28.41
C SER A 405 7.35 41.62 -29.15
N THR A 406 7.87 41.92 -30.34
CA THR A 406 7.45 43.08 -31.14
C THR A 406 6.10 42.90 -31.84
N THR A 407 5.47 41.72 -31.75
CA THR A 407 4.20 41.42 -32.43
C THR A 407 2.97 41.49 -31.52
N LEU A 408 3.14 41.68 -30.21
CA LEU A 408 2.04 41.74 -29.24
C LEU A 408 1.60 43.17 -28.89
N ASP A 409 2.43 44.19 -29.13
CA ASP A 409 2.12 45.59 -28.80
C ASP A 409 1.25 46.33 -29.84
N GLN A 410 0.81 45.67 -30.92
CA GLN A 410 -0.03 46.29 -31.96
C GLN A 410 -1.47 45.77 -32.03
N LYS A 411 -1.94 44.96 -31.06
CA LYS A 411 -3.31 44.43 -31.06
C LYS A 411 -4.20 44.87 -29.89
N GLN A 412 -3.79 45.90 -29.15
CA GLN A 412 -4.55 46.42 -28.01
C GLN A 412 -4.93 47.90 -28.16
N GLU A 413 -5.52 48.26 -29.30
CA GLU A 413 -6.27 49.52 -29.44
C GLU A 413 -7.39 49.36 -30.49
N ARG A 414 -8.57 48.90 -30.05
CA ARG A 414 -9.92 49.27 -30.54
C ARG A 414 -11.00 48.31 -30.01
N ALA A 415 -11.77 48.76 -29.01
CA ALA A 415 -13.21 48.50 -28.90
C ALA A 415 -13.84 49.47 -27.86
N PRO A 416 -15.01 50.07 -28.12
CA PRO A 416 -15.64 51.05 -27.24
C PRO A 416 -16.62 50.46 -26.21
N ASN A 417 -16.76 51.21 -25.11
CA ASN A 417 -17.74 51.11 -24.01
C ASN A 417 -19.20 51.03 -24.45
N GLN A 418 -19.96 50.06 -23.90
CA GLN A 418 -21.36 50.14 -23.43
C GLN A 418 -21.52 48.97 -22.41
N GLY A 419 -22.09 49.03 -21.21
CA GLY A 419 -23.22 49.76 -20.66
C GLY A 419 -24.02 48.71 -19.85
N ALA A 420 -23.98 48.77 -18.52
CA ALA A 420 -24.61 47.78 -17.63
C ALA A 420 -26.02 48.20 -17.22
N GLN A 421 -26.99 47.27 -17.19
CA GLN A 421 -28.10 47.21 -16.22
C GLN A 421 -28.82 45.83 -16.21
N PRO A 422 -29.52 45.44 -15.11
CA PRO A 422 -29.92 44.06 -14.81
C PRO A 422 -31.42 43.77 -15.00
N SER A 423 -31.80 42.51 -15.24
CA SER A 423 -33.21 42.09 -15.12
C SER A 423 -33.43 40.56 -15.04
N GLY A 424 -34.09 40.11 -13.96
CA GLY A 424 -35.33 39.33 -14.03
C GLY A 424 -35.29 37.81 -14.19
N GLN A 425 -35.74 37.10 -13.14
CA GLN A 425 -36.13 35.69 -13.11
C GLN A 425 -37.16 35.31 -14.19
N TYR A 426 -36.92 34.19 -14.88
CA TYR A 426 -37.96 33.30 -15.40
C TYR A 426 -37.48 31.85 -15.24
N MET A 427 -38.13 31.10 -14.35
CA MET A 427 -37.95 29.64 -14.21
C MET A 427 -38.48 28.95 -15.48
N ASN A 428 -37.64 28.10 -16.08
CA ASN A 428 -37.97 27.35 -17.28
C ASN A 428 -38.96 26.21 -16.94
N GLN A 429 -40.04 26.06 -17.73
CA GLN A 429 -41.03 24.98 -17.57
C GLN A 429 -40.42 23.55 -17.61
N ASN A 430 -39.21 23.42 -18.18
CA ASN A 430 -38.43 22.18 -18.18
C ASN A 430 -37.86 21.83 -16.80
N GLU A 431 -37.60 22.82 -15.95
CA GLU A 431 -37.03 22.66 -14.62
C GLU A 431 -38.09 22.22 -13.60
N GLU A 432 -39.32 22.74 -13.72
CA GLU A 432 -40.46 22.30 -12.91
C GLU A 432 -40.84 20.84 -13.20
N THR A 433 -40.72 20.41 -14.47
CA THR A 433 -40.96 19.02 -14.87
C THR A 433 -39.88 18.08 -14.32
N ARG A 434 -38.63 18.56 -14.23
CA ARG A 434 -37.49 17.83 -13.65
C ARG A 434 -37.63 17.67 -12.13
N ILE A 435 -38.06 18.72 -11.42
CA ILE A 435 -38.32 18.70 -9.98
C ILE A 435 -39.49 17.76 -9.65
N ARG A 436 -40.58 17.76 -10.45
CA ARG A 436 -41.72 16.85 -10.26
C ARG A 436 -41.37 15.38 -10.53
N ARG A 437 -40.36 15.10 -11.36
CA ARG A 437 -39.84 13.74 -11.57
C ARG A 437 -38.98 13.29 -10.39
N GLN A 438 -38.07 14.15 -9.92
CA GLN A 438 -37.25 13.88 -8.74
C GLN A 438 -38.09 13.68 -7.47
N ALA A 439 -39.18 14.43 -7.29
CA ALA A 439 -40.09 14.25 -6.15
C ALA A 439 -40.83 12.90 -6.17
N ARG A 440 -41.15 12.36 -7.36
CA ARG A 440 -41.75 11.02 -7.49
C ARG A 440 -40.74 9.90 -7.24
N GLU A 441 -39.50 10.10 -7.67
CA GLU A 441 -38.41 9.16 -7.41
C GLU A 441 -38.03 9.12 -5.92
N LEU A 442 -38.08 10.26 -5.22
CA LEU A 442 -37.90 10.35 -3.77
C LEU A 442 -39.03 9.67 -2.96
N ALA A 443 -40.28 9.78 -3.44
CA ALA A 443 -41.42 9.13 -2.79
C ALA A 443 -41.32 7.60 -2.91
N ASN A 444 -40.92 7.09 -4.07
CA ASN A 444 -40.70 5.66 -4.29
C ASN A 444 -39.49 5.13 -3.48
N TYR A 445 -38.47 5.97 -3.28
CA TYR A 445 -37.30 5.66 -2.44
C TYR A 445 -37.66 5.50 -0.95
N ASN A 446 -38.54 6.35 -0.40
CA ASN A 446 -38.98 6.23 0.99
C ASN A 446 -39.82 4.95 1.24
N GLU A 447 -40.55 4.48 0.23
CA GLU A 447 -41.31 3.23 0.29
C GLU A 447 -40.38 1.99 0.29
N LEU A 448 -39.33 2.01 -0.55
CA LEU A 448 -38.27 0.99 -0.56
C LEU A 448 -37.47 0.96 0.75
N ARG A 449 -37.17 2.13 1.34
CA ARG A 449 -36.45 2.25 2.62
C ARG A 449 -37.23 1.63 3.78
N GLN A 450 -38.54 1.88 3.87
CA GLN A 450 -39.40 1.24 4.89
C GLN A 450 -39.44 -0.28 4.74
N THR A 451 -39.39 -0.78 3.51
CA THR A 451 -39.41 -2.23 3.24
C THR A 451 -38.10 -2.90 3.67
N GLN A 452 -36.95 -2.26 3.42
CA GLN A 452 -35.63 -2.76 3.82
C GLN A 452 -35.38 -2.67 5.33
N GLU A 453 -35.81 -1.59 5.99
CA GLU A 453 -35.74 -1.46 7.46
C GLU A 453 -36.58 -2.56 8.16
N TYR A 454 -37.72 -2.93 7.59
CA TYR A 454 -38.56 -4.03 8.09
C TYR A 454 -37.90 -5.41 7.92
N GLN A 455 -37.21 -5.65 6.79
CA GLN A 455 -36.47 -6.90 6.56
C GLN A 455 -35.27 -7.07 7.49
N HIS A 456 -34.50 -6.01 7.71
CA HIS A 456 -33.38 -6.03 8.68
C HIS A 456 -33.86 -6.23 10.13
N ALA A 457 -35.01 -5.66 10.51
CA ALA A 457 -35.60 -5.89 11.83
C ALA A 457 -36.12 -7.33 11.99
N TYR A 458 -36.69 -7.92 10.93
CA TYR A 458 -37.17 -9.30 10.93
C TYR A 458 -36.03 -10.33 11.02
N GLU A 459 -34.89 -10.08 10.37
CA GLU A 459 -33.70 -10.93 10.46
C GLU A 459 -33.00 -10.81 11.82
N ALA A 460 -32.99 -9.62 12.43
CA ALA A 460 -32.41 -9.42 13.76
C ALA A 460 -33.22 -10.09 14.89
N THR A 461 -34.53 -10.28 14.71
CA THR A 461 -35.42 -10.88 15.73
C THR A 461 -35.44 -12.42 15.67
N ASN A 462 -35.03 -13.02 14.55
CA ASN A 462 -34.97 -14.48 14.37
C ASN A 462 -33.57 -15.09 14.66
N MET A 463 -32.62 -14.29 15.13
CA MET A 463 -31.28 -14.74 15.57
C MET A 463 -31.04 -14.57 17.10
N SER A 464 -32.10 -14.31 17.87
CA SER A 464 -32.13 -14.45 19.33
C SER A 464 -32.92 -15.69 19.71
#